data_AF-A0A223KTR0-F1
#
_entry.id   AF-A0A223KTR0-F1
#
_cell.length_a   1.000
_cell.length_b   1.000
_cell.length_c   1.000
_cell.angle_alpha   90.00
_cell.angle_beta   90.00
_cell.angle_gamma   90.00
#
_symmetry.space_group_name_H-M   'P 1'
#
loop_
_entity.id
_entity.type
_entity.pdbx_description
1 polymer ?
#
loop_
_entity_poly.entity_id
_entity_poly.type
_entity_poly.pdbx_seq_one_letter_code
_entity_poly.pdbx_strand_id
1 'polypeptide(L)'
;MKESRKERMVRFGILAVVISFTIYLFTVQFSMFQQASPTEDNATDIPFLVEVLQEKDENHANPIISMVREAENKPVLISYEIKIENNFQFSTINAIELQENPTRLLADESEGVWLGMDDDWTLFTEELEIVTNSKNVPEQKEQNYEMVVEETESYYLMKIMKDGELLFQKNFQEQPLSIKRLSITEDLWLVIFNNDVTVLFS
;
A
#
# COMPACT_ATOMS: atom_id res chain seq x y z
N MET A 1 -26.20 25.31 45.19
CA MET A 1 -27.32 24.58 44.56
C MET A 1 -27.00 23.10 44.58
N LYS A 2 -27.81 22.27 45.25
CA LYS A 2 -27.72 20.80 45.18
C LYS A 2 -28.66 20.34 44.08
N GLU A 3 -28.12 19.64 43.09
CA GLU A 3 -28.89 19.04 41.98
C GLU A 3 -30.01 18.15 42.52
N SER A 4 -31.21 18.29 41.97
CA SER A 4 -32.36 17.48 42.36
C SER A 4 -32.18 16.04 41.88
N ARG A 5 -32.68 15.06 42.65
CA ARG A 5 -32.64 13.63 42.29
C ARG A 5 -33.29 13.37 40.91
N LYS A 6 -34.25 14.21 40.50
CA LYS A 6 -34.89 14.18 39.17
C LYS A 6 -33.97 14.69 38.07
N GLU A 7 -33.25 15.79 38.29
CA GLU A 7 -32.29 16.36 37.32
C GLU A 7 -31.14 15.39 37.06
N ARG A 8 -30.62 14.76 38.12
CA ARG A 8 -29.58 13.75 38.02
C ARG A 8 -30.03 12.54 37.19
N MET A 9 -31.28 12.10 37.34
CA MET A 9 -31.84 10.96 36.59
C MET A 9 -32.05 11.30 35.11
N VAL A 10 -32.54 12.51 34.80
CA VAL A 10 -32.69 12.99 33.42
C VAL A 10 -31.33 13.11 32.74
N ARG A 11 -30.32 13.65 33.44
CA ARG A 11 -28.96 13.78 32.92
C ARG A 11 -28.37 12.42 32.55
N PHE A 12 -28.48 11.42 33.43
CA PHE A 12 -28.01 10.06 33.11
C PHE A 12 -28.80 9.41 31.98
N GLY A 13 -30.11 9.67 31.88
CA GLY A 13 -30.93 9.20 30.77
C GLY A 13 -30.46 9.74 29.41
N ILE A 14 -30.23 11.06 29.32
CA ILE A 14 -29.72 11.69 28.10
C ILE A 14 -28.33 11.14 27.76
N LEU A 15 -27.45 10.98 28.75
CA LEU A 15 -26.09 10.48 28.56
C LEU A 15 -26.09 9.04 28.04
N ALA A 16 -26.99 8.19 28.55
CA ALA A 16 -27.15 6.82 28.08
C ALA A 16 -27.66 6.73 26.63
N VAL A 17 -28.57 7.62 26.23
CA VAL A 17 -29.06 7.72 24.85
C VAL A 17 -27.94 8.13 23.90
N VAL A 18 -27.15 9.16 24.28
CA VAL A 18 -26.02 9.63 23.46
C VAL A 18 -24.96 8.53 23.30
N ILE A 19 -24.58 7.86 24.38
CA ILE A 19 -23.61 6.75 24.32
C ILE A 19 -24.13 5.60 23.46
N SER A 20 -25.40 5.21 23.61
CA SER A 20 -25.98 4.14 22.81
C SER A 20 -26.01 4.50 21.33
N PHE A 21 -26.33 5.76 21.02
CA PHE A 21 -26.37 6.24 19.64
C PHE A 21 -24.98 6.33 19.01
N THR A 22 -23.96 6.77 19.74
CA THR A 22 -22.58 6.79 19.23
C THR A 22 -22.02 5.38 19.04
N ILE A 23 -22.27 4.45 19.97
CA ILE A 23 -21.91 3.04 19.79
C ILE A 23 -22.60 2.47 18.56
N TYR A 24 -23.90 2.72 18.39
CA TYR A 24 -24.65 2.26 17.23
C TYR A 24 -24.06 2.79 15.92
N LEU A 25 -23.79 4.10 15.83
CA LEU A 25 -23.16 4.69 14.64
C LEU A 25 -21.78 4.09 14.36
N PHE A 26 -20.95 3.89 15.40
CA PHE A 26 -19.67 3.20 15.25
C PHE A 26 -19.85 1.77 14.74
N THR A 27 -20.81 1.01 15.28
CA THR A 27 -21.05 -0.37 14.81
C THR A 27 -21.57 -0.42 13.37
N VAL A 28 -22.45 0.50 12.97
CA VAL A 28 -22.95 0.57 11.59
C VAL A 28 -21.84 0.95 10.64
N GLN A 29 -21.06 1.98 10.96
CA GLN A 29 -19.94 2.41 10.12
C GLN A 29 -18.88 1.31 10.03
N PHE A 30 -18.55 0.65 11.15
CA PHE A 30 -17.60 -0.46 11.18
C PHE A 30 -18.13 -1.69 10.42
N SER A 31 -19.44 -1.97 10.45
CA SER A 31 -20.05 -3.05 9.67
C SER A 31 -20.06 -2.77 8.17
N MET A 32 -20.23 -1.51 7.75
CA MET A 32 -20.06 -1.13 6.34
C MET A 32 -18.61 -1.29 5.88
N PHE A 33 -17.64 -0.99 6.76
CA PHE A 33 -16.22 -1.24 6.48
C PHE A 33 -15.89 -2.74 6.42
N GLN A 34 -16.53 -3.59 7.22
CA GLN A 34 -16.32 -5.05 7.19
C GLN A 34 -17.08 -5.76 6.06
N GLN A 35 -18.24 -5.25 5.62
CA GLN A 35 -18.94 -5.79 4.45
C GLN A 35 -18.25 -5.49 3.12
N ALA A 36 -17.18 -4.69 3.13
CA ALA A 36 -16.24 -4.57 2.03
C ALA A 36 -15.17 -5.69 2.03
N SER A 37 -15.24 -6.66 2.94
CA SER A 37 -14.50 -7.92 2.79
C SER A 37 -15.34 -8.85 1.91
N PRO A 38 -14.90 -9.17 0.67
CA PRO A 38 -15.69 -9.98 -0.23
C PRO A 38 -15.88 -11.38 0.37
N THR A 39 -17.15 -11.80 0.40
CA THR A 39 -17.57 -13.19 0.59
C THR A 39 -16.76 -14.11 -0.32
N GLU A 40 -16.10 -15.09 0.29
CA GLU A 40 -15.59 -16.32 -0.33
C GLU A 40 -16.66 -16.88 -1.29
N ASP A 41 -16.41 -16.83 -2.61
CA ASP A 41 -16.65 -17.94 -3.54
C ASP A 41 -16.61 -17.59 -5.05
N ASN A 42 -16.34 -16.35 -5.49
CA ASN A 42 -16.15 -16.06 -6.94
C ASN A 42 -15.18 -14.90 -7.26
N ALA A 43 -14.26 -14.54 -6.37
CA ALA A 43 -13.29 -13.48 -6.67
C ALA A 43 -12.19 -14.03 -7.59
N THR A 44 -12.13 -13.51 -8.83
CA THR A 44 -10.89 -13.51 -9.60
C THR A 44 -9.86 -12.81 -8.71
N ASP A 45 -8.92 -13.54 -8.12
CA ASP A 45 -7.97 -13.01 -7.13
C ASP A 45 -7.18 -11.86 -7.76
N ILE A 46 -7.55 -10.61 -7.46
CA ILE A 46 -6.92 -9.42 -8.03
C ILE A 46 -5.58 -9.25 -7.31
N PRO A 47 -4.45 -9.27 -8.02
CA PRO A 47 -3.16 -9.27 -7.36
C PRO A 47 -2.84 -7.89 -6.80
N PHE A 48 -2.17 -7.89 -5.64
CA PHE A 48 -1.53 -6.71 -5.08
C PHE A 48 -0.11 -6.62 -5.63
N LEU A 49 0.14 -5.68 -6.53
CA LEU A 49 1.45 -5.46 -7.15
C LEU A 49 1.92 -4.04 -6.88
N VAL A 50 3.21 -3.85 -6.61
CA VAL A 50 3.76 -2.54 -6.26
C VAL A 50 5.15 -2.37 -6.85
N GLU A 51 5.40 -1.19 -7.43
CA GLU A 51 6.71 -0.83 -7.96
C GLU A 51 7.01 0.65 -7.73
N VAL A 52 8.29 0.99 -7.56
CA VAL A 52 8.75 2.37 -7.34
C VAL A 52 9.15 2.96 -8.69
N LEU A 53 8.46 4.02 -9.11
CA LEU A 53 8.73 4.70 -10.38
C LEU A 53 9.81 5.77 -10.24
N GLN A 54 9.77 6.49 -9.12
CA GLN A 54 10.69 7.58 -8.81
C GLN A 54 11.12 7.48 -7.35
N GLU A 55 12.42 7.46 -7.12
CA GLU A 55 12.98 7.52 -5.78
C GLU A 55 13.15 8.99 -5.33
N LYS A 56 13.22 9.20 -4.02
CA LYS A 56 13.64 10.49 -3.47
C LYS A 56 15.08 10.77 -3.86
N ASP A 57 15.31 11.97 -4.38
CA ASP A 57 16.65 12.50 -4.67
C ASP A 57 16.71 14.03 -4.46
N GLU A 58 17.77 14.68 -4.96
CA GLU A 58 17.95 16.13 -4.83
C GLU A 58 16.90 16.96 -5.62
N ASN A 59 16.37 16.41 -6.72
CA ASN A 59 15.38 17.04 -7.58
C ASN A 59 13.95 16.64 -7.21
N HIS A 60 13.78 15.46 -6.61
CA HIS A 60 12.52 14.84 -6.29
C HIS A 60 12.38 14.63 -4.78
N ALA A 61 11.69 15.55 -4.13
CA ALA A 61 11.55 15.55 -2.68
C ALA A 61 10.74 14.36 -2.14
N ASN A 62 9.81 13.83 -2.95
CA ASN A 62 8.92 12.72 -2.62
C ASN A 62 9.06 11.61 -3.68
N PRO A 63 9.08 10.34 -3.26
CA PRO A 63 9.06 9.22 -4.18
C PRO A 63 7.65 8.98 -4.73
N ILE A 64 7.61 8.40 -5.93
CA ILE A 64 6.40 8.01 -6.64
C ILE A 64 6.42 6.50 -6.81
N ILE A 65 5.28 5.87 -6.56
CA ILE A 65 5.08 4.44 -6.73
C ILE A 65 3.83 4.19 -7.57
N SER A 66 3.78 3.04 -8.23
CA SER A 66 2.54 2.52 -8.81
C SER A 66 2.14 1.23 -8.12
N MET A 67 0.83 1.06 -8.00
CA MET A 67 0.21 -0.08 -7.36
C MET A 67 -0.92 -0.62 -8.22
N VAL A 68 -1.01 -1.93 -8.31
CA VAL A 68 -2.25 -2.61 -8.69
C VAL A 68 -2.92 -3.10 -7.42
N ARG A 69 -4.19 -2.76 -7.26
CA ARG A 69 -5.02 -3.30 -6.18
C ARG A 69 -6.47 -3.42 -6.62
N GLU A 70 -7.25 -4.15 -5.84
CA GLU A 70 -8.69 -4.22 -6.02
C GLU A 70 -9.37 -2.91 -5.58
N ALA A 71 -10.26 -2.39 -6.45
CA ALA A 71 -11.26 -1.41 -6.07
C ALA A 71 -12.56 -1.71 -6.83
N GLU A 72 -13.68 -1.74 -6.10
CA GLU A 72 -15.01 -2.07 -6.68
C GLU A 72 -15.04 -3.40 -7.46
N ASN A 73 -14.34 -4.43 -6.97
CA ASN A 73 -14.16 -5.74 -7.60
C ASN A 73 -13.50 -5.70 -8.98
N LYS A 74 -12.68 -4.67 -9.24
CA LYS A 74 -11.87 -4.55 -10.46
C LYS A 74 -10.41 -4.26 -10.13
N PRO A 75 -9.47 -4.76 -10.96
CA PRO A 75 -8.07 -4.34 -10.87
C PRO A 75 -7.96 -2.86 -11.25
N VAL A 76 -7.32 -2.07 -10.39
CA VAL A 76 -7.06 -0.65 -10.64
C VAL A 76 -5.56 -0.40 -10.51
N LEU A 77 -4.98 0.22 -11.53
CA LEU A 77 -3.62 0.74 -11.48
C LEU A 77 -3.67 2.16 -10.92
N ILE A 78 -2.92 2.43 -9.86
CA ILE A 78 -2.91 3.70 -9.15
C ILE A 78 -1.47 4.15 -8.95
N SER A 79 -1.18 5.39 -9.33
CA SER A 79 0.09 6.05 -9.01
C SER A 79 -0.07 6.93 -7.78
N TYR A 80 0.85 6.79 -6.82
CA TYR A 80 0.86 7.51 -5.57
C TYR A 80 2.17 8.29 -5.41
N GLU A 81 2.05 9.53 -4.94
CA GLU A 81 3.16 10.28 -4.38
C GLU A 81 3.19 10.08 -2.86
N ILE A 82 4.31 9.66 -2.30
CA ILE A 82 4.47 9.51 -0.84
C ILE A 82 4.97 10.84 -0.27
N LYS A 83 4.10 11.58 0.40
CA LYS A 83 4.43 12.87 1.04
C LYS A 83 5.25 12.63 2.31
N ILE A 84 6.58 12.68 2.18
CA ILE A 84 7.51 12.42 3.29
C ILE A 84 7.26 13.38 4.46
N GLU A 85 7.10 14.68 4.17
CA GLU A 85 6.86 15.70 5.19
C GLU A 85 5.50 15.57 5.88
N ASN A 86 4.55 14.84 5.29
CA ASN A 86 3.22 14.61 5.84
C ASN A 86 3.05 13.17 6.34
N ASN A 87 4.01 12.70 7.16
CA ASN A 87 3.98 11.39 7.80
C ASN A 87 3.74 10.23 6.79
N PHE A 88 4.44 10.29 5.65
CA PHE A 88 4.36 9.30 4.57
C PHE A 88 2.95 9.11 4.01
N GLN A 89 2.13 10.17 3.99
CA GLN A 89 0.80 10.10 3.38
C GLN A 89 0.91 9.76 1.89
N PHE A 90 0.16 8.74 1.46
CA PHE A 90 0.01 8.36 0.06
C PHE A 90 -1.03 9.28 -0.58
N SER A 91 -0.59 10.12 -1.51
CA SER A 91 -1.46 11.01 -2.28
C SER A 91 -1.66 10.43 -3.67
N THR A 92 -2.90 10.12 -4.05
CA THR A 92 -3.20 9.66 -5.40
C THR A 92 -2.85 10.74 -6.41
N ILE A 93 -2.06 10.38 -7.43
CA ILE A 93 -1.78 11.22 -8.59
C ILE A 93 -2.80 10.86 -9.69
N ASN A 94 -2.76 9.61 -10.14
CA ASN A 94 -3.62 9.07 -11.21
C ASN A 94 -4.12 7.68 -10.85
N ALA A 95 -5.27 7.30 -11.41
CA ALA A 95 -5.84 5.96 -11.27
C ALA A 95 -6.63 5.58 -12.52
N ILE A 96 -6.46 4.34 -12.99
CA ILE A 96 -7.24 3.79 -14.09
C ILE A 96 -7.74 2.39 -13.75
N GLU A 97 -8.97 2.08 -14.17
CA GLU A 97 -9.47 0.70 -14.16
C GLU A 97 -8.78 -0.10 -15.26
N LEU A 98 -8.28 -1.29 -14.92
CA LEU A 98 -7.74 -2.23 -15.87
C LEU A 98 -8.84 -3.17 -16.37
N GLN A 99 -8.77 -3.53 -17.64
CA GLN A 99 -9.74 -4.47 -18.23
C GLN A 99 -9.43 -5.93 -17.85
N GLU A 100 -8.18 -6.22 -17.55
CA GLU A 100 -7.66 -7.55 -17.25
C GLU A 100 -6.79 -7.53 -16.00
N ASN A 101 -6.65 -8.67 -15.34
CA ASN A 101 -5.82 -8.80 -14.14
C ASN A 101 -4.34 -8.87 -14.56
N PRO A 102 -3.51 -7.89 -14.16
CA PRO A 102 -2.10 -7.93 -14.49
C PRO A 102 -1.39 -8.95 -13.62
N THR A 103 -0.35 -9.59 -14.15
CA THR A 103 0.44 -10.57 -13.40
C THR A 103 1.74 -9.97 -12.87
N ARG A 104 2.22 -8.88 -13.47
CA ARG A 104 3.51 -8.26 -13.15
C ARG A 104 3.46 -6.75 -13.33
N LEU A 105 4.30 -6.06 -12.57
CA LEU A 105 4.52 -4.63 -12.62
C LEU A 105 6.03 -4.37 -12.63
N LEU A 106 6.52 -3.51 -13.52
CA LEU A 106 7.92 -3.10 -13.60
C LEU A 106 8.00 -1.59 -13.87
N ALA A 107 8.96 -0.91 -13.25
CA ALA A 107 9.19 0.51 -13.51
C ALA A 107 9.95 0.66 -14.83
N ASP A 108 9.57 1.66 -15.61
CA ASP A 108 10.34 2.11 -16.76
C ASP A 108 11.47 3.07 -16.33
N GLU A 109 12.45 3.30 -17.20
CA GLU A 109 13.51 4.28 -16.93
C GLU A 109 13.00 5.72 -16.95
N SER A 110 11.91 5.99 -17.68
CA SER A 110 11.33 7.32 -17.89
C SER A 110 10.09 7.60 -17.02
N GLU A 111 10.08 7.08 -15.79
CA GLU A 111 9.00 7.28 -14.80
C GLU A 111 7.63 6.70 -15.23
N GLY A 112 7.60 5.92 -16.32
CA GLY A 112 6.46 5.11 -16.71
C GLY A 112 6.42 3.76 -15.99
N VAL A 113 5.36 2.99 -16.23
CA VAL A 113 5.18 1.67 -15.64
C VAL A 113 4.77 0.64 -16.70
N TRP A 114 5.52 -0.46 -16.71
CA TRP A 114 5.21 -1.63 -17.51
C TRP A 114 4.29 -2.57 -16.74
N LEU A 115 3.20 -2.95 -17.40
CA LEU A 115 2.20 -3.86 -16.87
C LEU A 115 2.20 -5.14 -17.70
N GLY A 116 2.47 -6.27 -17.07
CA GLY A 116 2.42 -7.58 -17.72
C GLY A 116 1.03 -8.18 -17.63
N MET A 117 0.38 -8.39 -18.78
CA MET A 117 -0.91 -9.08 -18.90
C MET A 117 -0.70 -10.29 -19.80
N ASP A 118 -0.92 -11.50 -19.27
CA ASP A 118 -0.60 -12.76 -19.95
C ASP A 118 0.84 -12.81 -20.50
N ASP A 119 1.00 -12.76 -21.83
CA ASP A 119 2.28 -12.82 -22.55
C ASP A 119 2.71 -11.45 -23.13
N ASP A 120 1.92 -10.39 -22.92
CA ASP A 120 2.16 -9.05 -23.46
C ASP A 120 2.44 -8.04 -22.32
N TRP A 121 3.29 -7.06 -22.62
CA TRP A 121 3.64 -5.95 -21.75
C TRP A 121 3.08 -4.65 -22.32
N THR A 122 2.37 -3.89 -21.50
CA THR A 122 1.84 -2.57 -21.86
C THR A 122 2.58 -1.50 -21.07
N LEU A 123 3.12 -0.49 -21.74
CA LEU A 123 3.74 0.67 -21.09
C LEU A 123 2.69 1.75 -20.88
N PHE A 124 2.59 2.19 -19.64
CA PHE A 124 1.82 3.35 -19.22
C PHE A 124 2.75 4.51 -18.87
N THR A 125 2.38 5.73 -19.25
CA THR A 125 3.05 6.96 -18.78
C THR A 125 2.76 7.23 -17.30
N GLU A 126 3.35 8.29 -16.74
CA GLU A 126 3.03 8.80 -15.41
C GLU A 126 1.53 9.17 -15.28
N GLU A 127 0.93 9.68 -16.37
CA GLU A 127 -0.51 9.97 -16.48
C GLU A 127 -1.38 8.73 -16.71
N LEU A 128 -0.77 7.54 -16.73
CA LEU A 128 -1.41 6.27 -17.02
C LEU A 128 -2.03 6.21 -18.42
N GLU A 129 -1.41 6.89 -19.39
CA GLU A 129 -1.75 6.76 -20.81
C GLU A 129 -0.94 5.63 -21.45
N ILE A 130 -1.58 4.86 -22.34
CA ILE A 130 -0.92 3.74 -23.04
C ILE A 130 0.03 4.30 -24.10
N VAL A 131 1.31 3.97 -24.01
CA VAL A 131 2.33 4.35 -24.99
C VAL A 131 2.51 3.26 -26.05
N THR A 132 2.70 2.02 -25.60
CA THR A 132 3.06 0.90 -26.49
C THR A 132 2.79 -0.45 -25.85
N ASN A 133 2.72 -1.48 -26.70
CA ASN A 133 2.65 -2.89 -26.30
C ASN A 133 3.88 -3.64 -26.82
N SER A 134 4.46 -4.50 -26.00
CA SER A 134 5.66 -5.28 -26.30
C SER A 134 5.48 -6.73 -25.88
N LYS A 135 5.96 -7.66 -26.71
CA LYS A 135 6.08 -9.08 -26.35
C LYS A 135 7.36 -9.40 -25.59
N ASN A 136 8.32 -8.48 -25.63
CA ASN A 136 9.59 -8.66 -24.95
C ASN A 136 9.44 -8.19 -23.51
N VAL A 137 10.01 -8.99 -22.59
CA VAL A 137 10.11 -8.63 -21.18
C VAL A 137 10.97 -7.38 -21.05
N PRO A 138 10.48 -6.30 -20.40
CA PRO A 138 11.26 -5.11 -20.13
C PRO A 138 12.49 -5.43 -19.29
N GLU A 139 13.55 -4.64 -19.45
CA GLU A 139 14.73 -4.76 -18.60
C GLU A 139 14.36 -4.41 -17.16
N GLN A 140 14.72 -5.29 -16.22
CA GLN A 140 14.51 -5.06 -14.80
C GLN A 140 15.78 -4.45 -14.20
N LYS A 141 15.65 -3.31 -13.51
CA LYS A 141 16.76 -2.75 -12.73
C LYS A 141 17.19 -3.75 -11.67
N GLU A 142 18.45 -4.18 -11.73
CA GLU A 142 19.04 -5.02 -10.70
C GLU A 142 19.11 -4.27 -9.38
N GLN A 143 18.65 -4.93 -8.32
CA GLN A 143 18.74 -4.41 -6.96
C GLN A 143 20.03 -4.93 -6.33
N ASN A 144 20.88 -4.02 -5.83
CA ASN A 144 22.13 -4.40 -5.18
C ASN A 144 21.98 -4.60 -3.66
N TYR A 145 20.87 -5.22 -3.24
CA TYR A 145 20.63 -5.57 -1.85
C TYR A 145 19.92 -6.92 -1.77
N GLU A 146 20.13 -7.61 -0.67
CA GLU A 146 19.51 -8.89 -0.35
C GLU A 146 18.57 -8.72 0.84
N MET A 147 17.35 -9.21 0.71
CA MET A 147 16.38 -9.28 1.79
C MET A 147 16.31 -10.70 2.34
N VAL A 148 16.57 -10.84 3.63
CA VAL A 148 16.43 -12.11 4.35
C VAL A 148 15.29 -11.98 5.35
N VAL A 149 14.38 -12.95 5.35
CA VAL A 149 13.26 -13.02 6.30
C VAL A 149 13.37 -14.28 7.13
N GLU A 150 13.47 -14.10 8.45
CA GLU A 150 13.51 -15.18 9.42
C GLU A 150 12.20 -15.21 10.20
N GLU A 151 11.49 -16.34 10.14
CA GLU A 151 10.28 -16.56 10.92
C GLU A 151 10.63 -16.97 12.35
N THR A 152 10.01 -16.30 13.33
CA THR A 152 10.07 -16.62 14.77
C THR A 152 8.66 -16.93 15.26
N GLU A 153 8.50 -17.54 16.44
CA GLU A 153 7.20 -17.90 17.02
C GLU A 153 6.18 -16.73 17.16
N SER A 154 6.63 -15.48 17.13
CA SER A 154 5.78 -14.30 17.39
C SER A 154 5.96 -13.13 16.42
N TYR A 155 6.92 -13.21 15.49
CA TYR A 155 7.18 -12.16 14.50
C TYR A 155 8.09 -12.68 13.38
N TYR A 156 8.13 -11.91 12.29
CA TYR A 156 9.09 -12.06 11.20
C TYR A 156 10.21 -11.03 11.36
N LEU A 157 11.46 -11.48 11.36
CA LEU A 157 12.63 -10.62 11.36
C LEU A 157 13.10 -10.42 9.93
N MET A 158 12.93 -9.21 9.41
CA MET A 158 13.47 -8.80 8.12
C MET A 158 14.86 -8.19 8.32
N LYS A 159 15.85 -8.65 7.54
CA LYS A 159 17.21 -8.10 7.47
C LYS A 159 17.52 -7.70 6.05
N ILE A 160 18.03 -6.48 5.86
CA ILE A 160 18.50 -6.01 4.56
C ILE A 160 20.02 -5.98 4.58
N MET A 161 20.62 -6.68 3.62
CA MET A 161 22.06 -6.83 3.46
C MET A 161 22.51 -6.16 2.16
N LYS A 162 23.69 -5.55 2.17
CA LYS A 162 24.33 -4.99 0.96
C LYS A 162 25.82 -5.27 1.03
N ASP A 163 26.37 -5.86 -0.03
CA ASP A 163 27.78 -6.27 -0.10
C ASP A 163 28.23 -7.13 1.12
N GLY A 164 27.30 -7.89 1.71
CA GLY A 164 27.54 -8.72 2.90
C GLY A 164 27.43 -7.99 4.24
N GLU A 165 27.19 -6.68 4.25
CA GLU A 165 26.98 -5.88 5.47
C GLU A 165 25.49 -5.69 5.76
N LEU A 166 25.12 -5.71 7.05
CA LEU A 166 23.75 -5.46 7.48
C LEU A 166 23.47 -3.95 7.41
N LEU A 167 22.55 -3.54 6.54
CA LEU A 167 22.07 -2.17 6.47
C LEU A 167 21.13 -1.88 7.64
N PHE A 168 20.09 -2.69 7.80
CA PHE A 168 19.16 -2.58 8.93
C PHE A 168 18.34 -3.86 9.11
N GLN A 169 17.63 -3.94 10.23
CA GLN A 169 16.68 -5.01 10.52
C GLN A 169 15.42 -4.50 11.23
N LYS A 170 14.28 -5.14 10.99
CA LYS A 170 12.99 -4.78 11.56
C LYS A 170 12.12 -6.02 11.82
N ASN A 171 11.34 -5.98 12.90
CA ASN A 171 10.36 -7.01 13.22
C ASN A 171 8.98 -6.63 12.66
N PHE A 172 8.29 -7.60 12.09
CA PHE A 172 6.92 -7.48 11.59
C PHE A 172 6.02 -8.57 12.15
N GLN A 173 4.73 -8.26 12.26
CA GLN A 173 3.71 -9.24 12.64
C GLN A 173 3.25 -10.08 11.44
N GLU A 174 3.38 -9.54 10.23
CA GLU A 174 3.11 -10.20 8.96
C GLU A 174 4.42 -10.48 8.21
N GLN A 175 4.43 -11.51 7.36
CA GLN A 175 5.60 -11.85 6.56
C GLN A 175 5.80 -10.79 5.46
N PRO A 176 6.92 -10.05 5.47
CA PRO A 176 7.24 -9.17 4.36
C PRO A 176 7.65 -10.00 3.14
N LEU A 177 7.07 -9.69 1.98
CA LEU A 177 7.27 -10.43 0.74
C LEU A 177 8.42 -9.87 -0.10
N SER A 178 8.54 -8.54 -0.12
CA SER A 178 9.63 -7.85 -0.80
C SER A 178 9.85 -6.47 -0.19
N ILE A 179 10.97 -5.85 -0.59
CA ILE A 179 11.29 -4.48 -0.23
C ILE A 179 11.74 -3.73 -1.47
N LYS A 180 11.42 -2.44 -1.52
CA LYS A 180 11.89 -1.52 -2.54
C LYS A 180 12.53 -0.31 -1.88
N ARG A 181 13.58 0.22 -2.49
CA ARG A 181 14.19 1.48 -2.06
C ARG A 181 13.28 2.65 -2.47
N LEU A 182 13.06 3.60 -1.58
CA LEU A 182 12.29 4.83 -1.84
C LEU A 182 13.17 6.08 -1.91
N SER A 183 14.47 5.96 -1.64
CA SER A 183 15.41 7.07 -1.61
C SER A 183 16.79 6.61 -2.05
N ILE A 184 17.46 7.40 -2.91
CA ILE A 184 18.80 7.07 -3.41
C ILE A 184 19.82 6.97 -2.26
N THR A 185 19.58 7.69 -1.16
CA THR A 185 20.44 7.65 0.05
C THR A 185 20.21 6.45 0.96
N GLU A 186 19.33 5.51 0.57
CA GLU A 186 19.07 4.25 1.29
C GLU A 186 18.54 4.45 2.73
N ASP A 187 17.98 5.63 3.03
CA ASP A 187 17.36 5.99 4.31
C ASP A 187 15.86 5.69 4.36
N LEU A 188 15.23 5.43 3.21
CA LEU A 188 13.79 5.21 3.07
C LEU A 188 13.49 3.97 2.23
N TRP A 189 12.59 3.13 2.75
CA TRP A 189 12.25 1.84 2.15
C TRP A 189 10.75 1.58 2.16
N LEU A 190 10.24 0.93 1.12
CA LEU A 190 8.88 0.42 1.02
C LEU A 190 8.91 -1.09 1.25
N VAL A 191 8.28 -1.55 2.32
CA VAL A 191 8.11 -2.97 2.60
C VAL A 191 6.74 -3.39 2.10
N ILE A 192 6.71 -4.47 1.33
CA ILE A 192 5.52 -4.98 0.65
C ILE A 192 5.08 -6.28 1.32
N PHE A 193 3.80 -6.34 1.68
CA PHE A 193 3.12 -7.52 2.22
C PHE A 193 2.15 -8.09 1.19
N ASN A 194 1.32 -9.04 1.59
CA ASN A 194 0.39 -9.67 0.66
C ASN A 194 -0.66 -8.69 0.13
N ASN A 195 -1.16 -7.78 0.97
CA ASN A 195 -2.24 -6.85 0.62
C ASN A 195 -2.00 -5.41 1.10
N ASP A 196 -0.80 -5.10 1.60
CA ASP A 196 -0.48 -3.81 2.19
C ASP A 196 0.99 -3.44 1.95
N VAL A 197 1.31 -2.17 2.19
CA VAL A 197 2.67 -1.67 2.23
C VAL A 197 2.92 -0.86 3.48
N THR A 198 4.17 -0.80 3.91
CA THR A 198 4.59 0.16 4.92
C THR A 198 5.89 0.84 4.54
N VAL A 199 6.03 2.09 4.97
CA VAL A 199 7.24 2.87 4.77
C VAL A 199 8.12 2.75 6.02
N LEU A 200 9.38 2.40 5.82
CA LEU A 200 10.39 2.32 6.86
C LEU A 200 11.47 3.38 6.66
N PHE A 201 11.88 3.98 7.78
CA PHE A 201 13.12 4.71 7.90
C PHE A 201 14.20 3.79 8.49
N SER A 202 15.39 3.77 7.90
CA SER A 202 16.54 2.99 8.40
C SER A 202 17.37 3.75 9.44
#